data_AF-A0A6C0I0H8-F1
#
_entry.id   AF-A0A6C0I0H8-F1
#
_cell.length_a   1.000
_cell.length_b   1.000
_cell.length_c   1.000
_cell.angle_alpha   90.00
_cell.angle_beta   90.00
_cell.angle_gamma   90.00
#
_symmetry.space_group_name_H-M   'P 1'
#
loop_
_entity.id
_entity.type
_entity.pdbx_description
1 polymer ?
#
loop_
_entity_poly.entity_id
_entity_poly.type
_entity_poly.pdbx_seq_one_letter_code
_entity_poly.pdbx_strand_id
1 'polypeptide(L)'
;MGYIKSKMEDLSSIGKSIENSLNDDNSDEENKEYDSDEENKEYDSDEENKEYDSDGELLIYAQECNNNLVDDTIIEAMTIEVAATVAKRYRVCIKGDCPNIASFGNNGKPEYCSFHSPDDAIDLTHKKCEHTNCNTHASYGIKGSKHVQFCSKHYLPNMENLKNNKCIFIDEKTEEKCNTTASCNYLGETIRLYCIKHKITGMVDISNINNLCKTDKVVCPKRATFGKKGESSALFCKTHASRGMVNVLDKRKCEKCNDKRPMYNWAGEVKGRFCNKDKEKGMINIFAKKCEKCNKNPIFNKPEFKNGLMCIEHKDGDMIDIRHKRCKTPLCLTRANKKFDMHCFYCFVNLFPNDERVRNYKTKEKAVADFIKTTYTHLNWIEDRVIKGGCSRRRPDLLLDTAYDAASADITESNDQIIIIEIDENEHSHYESICENRRLMELSKDLNHRPLVVIKFNPDKYKKDGKNIPSCWEIDKTTSLSVIRKSKRIEWGFRLNELKKEIDKWLSTKTDKMLEIIKLFYTEE
;
A
#
# COMPACT_ATOMS: atom_id res chain seq x y z
N MET A 1 -45.88 -13.87 -10.79
CA MET A 1 -45.88 -13.09 -9.54
C MET A 1 -46.36 -13.89 -8.33
N GLY A 2 -47.45 -14.67 -8.39
CA GLY A 2 -47.93 -15.49 -7.24
C GLY A 2 -46.94 -16.54 -6.72
N TYR A 3 -46.19 -17.21 -7.60
CA TYR A 3 -45.18 -18.23 -7.23
C TYR A 3 -43.96 -17.65 -6.49
N ILE A 4 -43.63 -16.37 -6.73
CA ILE A 4 -42.51 -15.70 -6.06
C ILE A 4 -42.93 -15.21 -4.67
N LYS A 5 -44.20 -14.80 -4.51
CA LYS A 5 -44.74 -14.33 -3.23
C LYS A 5 -44.83 -15.45 -2.18
N SER A 6 -45.29 -16.64 -2.57
CA SER A 6 -45.35 -17.81 -1.66
C SER A 6 -43.97 -18.26 -1.20
N LYS A 7 -42.95 -18.22 -2.08
CA LYS A 7 -41.58 -18.62 -1.74
C LYS A 7 -40.84 -17.62 -0.84
N MET A 8 -41.28 -16.35 -0.82
CA MET A 8 -40.75 -15.33 0.10
C MET A 8 -41.37 -15.41 1.49
N GLU A 9 -42.63 -15.85 1.61
CA GLU A 9 -43.29 -16.10 2.89
C GLU A 9 -42.71 -17.35 3.60
N ASP A 10 -42.33 -18.38 2.84
CA ASP A 10 -41.64 -19.57 3.37
C ASP A 10 -40.24 -19.25 3.91
N LEU A 11 -39.49 -18.35 3.25
CA LEU A 11 -38.16 -17.91 3.70
C LEU A 11 -38.20 -16.95 4.90
N SER A 12 -39.29 -16.18 5.05
CA SER A 12 -39.53 -15.36 6.24
C SER A 12 -39.85 -16.21 7.48
N SER A 13 -40.43 -17.39 7.28
CA SER A 13 -40.80 -18.31 8.36
C SER A 13 -39.58 -19.06 8.90
N ILE A 14 -38.63 -19.39 8.02
CA ILE A 14 -37.35 -20.04 8.36
C ILE A 14 -36.42 -19.07 9.11
N GLY A 15 -36.42 -17.78 8.76
CA GLY A 15 -35.62 -16.77 9.47
C GLY A 15 -36.01 -16.58 10.94
N LYS A 16 -37.31 -16.64 11.26
CA LYS A 16 -37.83 -16.49 12.63
C LYS A 16 -37.55 -17.69 13.54
N SER A 17 -37.37 -18.88 12.98
CA SER A 17 -36.94 -20.05 13.76
C SER A 17 -35.45 -20.01 14.12
N ILE A 18 -34.63 -19.29 13.36
CA ILE A 18 -33.17 -19.19 13.59
C ILE A 18 -32.86 -18.10 14.64
N GLU A 19 -33.62 -17.01 14.69
CA GLU A 19 -33.46 -15.95 15.72
C GLU A 19 -33.89 -16.39 17.13
N ASN A 20 -34.82 -17.34 17.25
CA ASN A 20 -35.22 -17.90 18.54
C ASN A 20 -34.26 -18.99 19.08
N SER A 21 -33.28 -19.41 18.28
CA SER A 21 -32.31 -20.45 18.67
C SER A 21 -30.97 -19.88 19.18
N LEU A 22 -30.83 -18.55 19.21
CA LEU A 22 -29.57 -17.85 19.50
C LEU A 22 -29.69 -16.84 20.66
N ASN A 23 -30.79 -16.85 21.41
CA ASN A 23 -31.08 -15.87 22.46
C ASN A 23 -31.31 -16.49 23.86
N ASP A 24 -30.74 -17.64 24.15
CA ASP A 24 -30.59 -18.13 25.53
C ASP A 24 -29.09 -18.24 25.84
N ASP A 25 -28.70 -17.51 26.91
CA ASP A 25 -27.45 -17.50 27.67
C ASP A 25 -26.65 -16.18 27.60
N ASN A 26 -27.18 -15.18 28.31
CA ASN A 26 -26.43 -14.10 28.94
C ASN A 26 -26.11 -14.49 30.39
N SER A 27 -24.84 -14.40 30.80
CA SER A 27 -24.48 -13.79 32.10
C SER A 27 -22.96 -13.63 32.23
N ASP A 28 -22.53 -12.37 32.38
CA ASP A 28 -21.56 -11.85 33.36
C ASP A 28 -20.30 -12.66 33.67
N GLU A 29 -19.11 -12.09 33.39
CA GLU A 29 -18.10 -11.77 34.42
C GLU A 29 -16.84 -11.08 33.86
N GLU A 30 -16.17 -10.39 34.77
CA GLU A 30 -15.20 -9.31 34.62
C GLU A 30 -13.76 -9.74 34.29
N ASN A 31 -12.99 -8.75 33.83
CA ASN A 31 -11.53 -8.56 33.89
C ASN A 31 -10.67 -9.58 34.66
N LYS A 32 -9.57 -10.04 34.02
CA LYS A 32 -8.18 -10.07 34.58
C LYS A 32 -7.13 -10.53 33.54
N GLU A 33 -6.34 -9.57 33.08
CA GLU A 33 -4.87 -9.42 33.29
C GLU A 33 -3.90 -10.63 33.28
N TYR A 34 -2.68 -10.34 32.77
CA TYR A 34 -1.37 -11.05 32.74
C TYR A 34 -1.11 -12.04 31.60
N ASP A 35 -0.18 -11.74 30.66
CA ASP A 35 1.30 -11.77 30.72
C ASP A 35 1.86 -13.16 31.08
N SER A 36 2.59 -13.78 30.15
CA SER A 36 4.05 -13.95 30.28
C SER A 36 4.60 -14.86 29.17
N ASP A 37 5.79 -14.47 28.74
CA ASP A 37 6.79 -15.28 28.05
C ASP A 37 7.03 -16.63 28.73
N GLU A 38 7.44 -17.65 27.97
CA GLU A 38 8.79 -18.25 28.10
C GLU A 38 8.97 -19.52 27.24
N GLU A 39 10.26 -19.79 27.05
CA GLU A 39 10.93 -20.76 26.21
C GLU A 39 10.69 -22.24 26.59
N ASN A 40 10.95 -23.15 25.63
CA ASN A 40 11.76 -24.40 25.73
C ASN A 40 11.27 -25.44 24.68
N LYS A 41 12.15 -25.87 23.76
CA LYS A 41 13.02 -27.06 23.81
C LYS A 41 12.29 -28.41 23.76
N GLU A 42 12.65 -29.16 22.73
CA GLU A 42 12.73 -30.62 22.54
C GLU A 42 11.97 -31.53 23.52
N TYR A 43 11.11 -32.38 22.94
CA TYR A 43 11.01 -33.81 23.27
C TYR A 43 10.72 -34.60 21.98
N ASP A 44 11.63 -35.53 21.66
CA ASP A 44 11.38 -36.71 20.83
C ASP A 44 10.44 -37.66 21.57
N SER A 45 9.44 -38.22 20.88
CA SER A 45 9.35 -39.66 20.60
C SER A 45 7.97 -39.99 20.02
N ASP A 46 7.96 -40.74 18.92
CA ASP A 46 7.22 -42.00 18.75
C ASP A 46 7.10 -42.29 17.25
N GLU A 47 8.04 -43.13 16.80
CA GLU A 47 8.02 -43.81 15.51
C GLU A 47 6.89 -44.84 15.48
N GLU A 48 6.04 -44.79 14.45
CA GLU A 48 5.31 -45.98 13.98
C GLU A 48 5.48 -46.15 12.45
N ASN A 49 6.29 -47.18 12.13
CA ASN A 49 6.34 -48.08 10.97
C ASN A 49 5.84 -47.58 9.59
N LYS A 50 6.80 -47.34 8.69
CA LYS A 50 6.59 -47.27 7.23
C LYS A 50 7.32 -48.46 6.58
N GLU A 51 6.58 -49.37 5.96
CA GLU A 51 7.15 -50.40 5.09
C GLU A 51 7.28 -49.87 3.65
N TYR A 52 8.41 -50.18 3.03
CA TYR A 52 8.78 -49.80 1.67
C TYR A 52 8.99 -51.05 0.83
N ASP A 53 8.68 -50.98 -0.47
CA ASP A 53 9.00 -52.07 -1.39
C ASP A 53 10.50 -52.12 -1.75
N SER A 54 10.89 -53.12 -2.56
CA SER A 54 12.28 -53.33 -2.98
C SER A 54 12.88 -52.20 -3.84
N ASP A 55 12.06 -51.26 -4.30
CA ASP A 55 12.46 -50.09 -5.07
C ASP A 55 12.36 -48.77 -4.27
N GLY A 56 11.92 -48.83 -3.01
CA GLY A 56 11.93 -47.71 -2.07
C GLY A 56 10.71 -46.80 -2.11
N GLU A 57 9.58 -47.24 -2.66
CA GLU A 57 8.31 -46.52 -2.56
C GLU A 57 7.50 -46.92 -1.32
N LEU A 58 6.75 -45.96 -0.76
CA LEU A 58 6.02 -46.09 0.51
C LEU A 58 4.67 -46.79 0.27
N LEU A 59 4.47 -47.98 0.85
CA LEU A 59 3.24 -48.76 0.71
C LEU A 59 2.12 -48.14 1.56
N ILE A 60 1.09 -47.57 0.92
CA ILE A 60 -0.10 -47.05 1.61
C ILE A 60 -1.15 -48.15 1.67
N TYR A 61 -1.37 -48.74 2.85
CA TYR A 61 -2.53 -49.60 3.11
C TYR A 61 -3.81 -48.75 3.13
N ALA A 62 -4.72 -49.02 2.19
CA ALA A 62 -6.09 -48.55 2.26
C ALA A 62 -6.86 -49.44 3.25
N GLN A 63 -7.33 -48.87 4.36
CA GLN A 63 -8.26 -49.54 5.26
C GLN A 63 -9.69 -49.19 4.85
N GLU A 64 -10.40 -50.21 4.40
CA GLU A 64 -11.80 -50.19 3.98
C GLU A 64 -12.74 -49.89 5.16
N CYS A 65 -13.80 -49.13 4.89
CA CYS A 65 -15.06 -49.24 5.62
C CYS A 65 -16.15 -49.59 4.63
N ASN A 66 -16.51 -50.87 4.70
CA ASN A 66 -17.49 -51.60 3.90
C ASN A 66 -18.92 -51.06 4.16
N ASN A 67 -19.72 -50.89 3.11
CA ASN A 67 -21.13 -51.29 3.15
C ASN A 67 -21.76 -51.36 1.76
N ASN A 68 -22.20 -52.59 1.45
CA ASN A 68 -23.03 -53.06 0.35
C ASN A 68 -22.34 -53.27 -1.00
N LEU A 69 -21.84 -54.50 -1.14
CA LEU A 69 -21.65 -55.22 -2.40
C LEU A 69 -22.93 -55.12 -3.25
N VAL A 70 -22.95 -54.16 -4.16
CA VAL A 70 -23.73 -54.26 -5.38
C VAL A 70 -22.82 -55.00 -6.35
N ASP A 71 -23.22 -56.21 -6.75
CA ASP A 71 -22.51 -57.06 -7.72
C ASP A 71 -21.99 -56.21 -8.90
N ASP A 72 -20.71 -56.35 -9.26
CA ASP A 72 -20.09 -55.59 -10.36
C ASP A 72 -20.85 -55.79 -11.68
N THR A 73 -21.53 -56.93 -11.85
CA THR A 73 -22.43 -57.17 -13.00
C THR A 73 -23.72 -56.35 -12.91
N ILE A 74 -24.20 -56.02 -11.71
CA ILE A 74 -25.33 -55.10 -11.47
C ILE A 74 -24.87 -53.65 -11.66
N ILE A 75 -23.65 -53.26 -11.27
CA ILE A 75 -23.10 -51.92 -11.54
C ILE A 75 -22.87 -51.72 -13.05
N GLU A 76 -22.33 -52.71 -13.76
CA GLU A 76 -22.22 -52.70 -15.23
C GLU A 76 -23.60 -52.68 -15.90
N ALA A 77 -24.55 -53.50 -15.46
CA ALA A 77 -25.91 -53.49 -16.01
C ALA A 77 -26.65 -52.17 -15.74
N MET A 78 -26.50 -51.60 -14.53
CA MET A 78 -27.07 -50.30 -14.17
C MET A 78 -26.38 -49.15 -14.90
N THR A 79 -25.06 -49.19 -15.14
CA THR A 79 -24.37 -48.18 -15.96
C THR A 79 -24.73 -48.30 -17.42
N ILE A 80 -24.93 -49.51 -17.97
CA ILE A 80 -25.40 -49.72 -19.34
C ILE A 80 -26.87 -49.28 -19.49
N GLU A 81 -27.77 -49.61 -18.57
CA GLU A 81 -29.17 -49.14 -18.61
C GLU A 81 -29.28 -47.63 -18.36
N VAL A 82 -28.51 -47.07 -17.43
CA VAL A 82 -28.47 -45.60 -17.19
C VAL A 82 -27.82 -44.91 -18.38
N ALA A 83 -26.75 -45.43 -18.98
CA ALA A 83 -26.15 -44.87 -20.20
C ALA A 83 -27.09 -45.00 -21.41
N ALA A 84 -27.83 -46.10 -21.56
CA ALA A 84 -28.83 -46.27 -22.61
C ALA A 84 -30.06 -45.37 -22.40
N THR A 85 -30.46 -45.15 -21.15
CA THR A 85 -31.56 -44.24 -20.78
C THR A 85 -31.15 -42.78 -20.91
N VAL A 86 -29.91 -42.44 -20.54
CA VAL A 86 -29.26 -41.14 -20.79
C VAL A 86 -29.05 -40.94 -22.28
N ALA A 87 -28.69 -41.95 -23.07
CA ALA A 87 -28.54 -41.85 -24.52
C ALA A 87 -29.87 -41.72 -25.27
N LYS A 88 -30.96 -42.33 -24.75
CA LYS A 88 -32.33 -42.07 -25.22
C LYS A 88 -32.82 -40.66 -24.88
N ARG A 89 -32.30 -40.04 -23.80
CA ARG A 89 -32.75 -38.74 -23.28
C ARG A 89 -31.86 -37.56 -23.71
N TYR A 90 -30.58 -37.81 -23.95
CA TYR A 90 -29.57 -36.88 -24.44
C TYR A 90 -29.03 -37.47 -25.74
N ARG A 91 -29.27 -36.79 -26.87
CA ARG A 91 -28.82 -37.22 -28.20
C ARG A 91 -27.30 -37.37 -28.20
N VAL A 92 -26.73 -38.55 -27.98
CA VAL A 92 -25.27 -38.79 -27.97
C VAL A 92 -24.81 -39.27 -29.33
N CYS A 93 -23.55 -39.01 -29.65
CA CYS A 93 -22.92 -39.41 -30.92
C CYS A 93 -22.90 -40.93 -31.08
N ILE A 94 -23.32 -41.43 -32.25
CA ILE A 94 -23.43 -42.87 -32.57
C ILE A 94 -22.06 -43.58 -32.71
N LYS A 95 -20.97 -42.82 -32.88
CA LYS A 95 -19.63 -43.38 -33.09
C LYS A 95 -18.97 -43.78 -31.76
N GLY A 96 -19.06 -45.07 -31.41
CA GLY A 96 -18.44 -45.68 -30.22
C GLY A 96 -18.97 -45.10 -28.90
N ASP A 97 -18.19 -45.21 -27.83
CA ASP A 97 -18.49 -44.64 -26.50
C ASP A 97 -18.23 -43.12 -26.42
N CYS A 98 -18.50 -42.39 -27.50
CA CYS A 98 -18.25 -40.96 -27.56
C CYS A 98 -19.24 -40.20 -26.65
N PRO A 99 -18.79 -39.46 -25.62
CA PRO A 99 -19.69 -38.77 -24.69
C PRO A 99 -20.28 -37.47 -25.27
N ASN A 100 -19.91 -37.10 -26.50
CA ASN A 100 -20.35 -35.84 -27.11
C ASN A 100 -21.78 -35.94 -27.64
N ILE A 101 -22.54 -34.85 -27.48
CA ILE A 101 -23.91 -34.72 -27.99
C ILE A 101 -23.90 -34.74 -29.52
N ALA A 102 -24.78 -35.54 -30.11
CA ALA A 102 -25.07 -35.57 -31.53
C ALA A 102 -25.81 -34.30 -31.95
N SER A 103 -25.23 -33.61 -32.94
CA SER A 103 -25.75 -32.37 -33.52
C SER A 103 -25.87 -32.43 -35.05
N PHE A 104 -25.22 -33.40 -35.71
CA PHE A 104 -25.13 -33.54 -37.16
C PHE A 104 -25.81 -34.82 -37.64
N GLY A 105 -26.40 -34.80 -38.84
CA GLY A 105 -26.94 -35.99 -39.48
C GLY A 105 -27.57 -35.72 -40.85
N ASN A 106 -27.86 -36.79 -41.59
CA ASN A 106 -28.22 -36.70 -43.01
C ASN A 106 -29.73 -36.90 -43.23
N ASN A 107 -30.42 -37.53 -42.26
CA ASN A 107 -31.82 -37.96 -42.36
C ASN A 107 -32.75 -37.19 -41.42
N GLY A 108 -32.41 -35.93 -41.10
CA GLY A 108 -33.22 -35.09 -40.20
C GLY A 108 -33.16 -35.48 -38.72
N LYS A 109 -32.32 -36.46 -38.34
CA LYS A 109 -32.01 -36.84 -36.96
C LYS A 109 -30.53 -36.58 -36.65
N PRO A 110 -30.18 -35.90 -35.53
CA PRO A 110 -28.79 -35.76 -35.11
C PRO A 110 -28.24 -37.11 -34.64
N GLU A 111 -27.24 -37.64 -35.36
CA GLU A 111 -26.61 -38.95 -35.09
C GLU A 111 -25.11 -38.80 -34.78
N TYR A 112 -24.46 -37.73 -35.23
CA TYR A 112 -23.02 -37.51 -35.08
C TYR A 112 -22.72 -36.21 -34.30
N CYS A 113 -21.66 -36.19 -33.50
CA CYS A 113 -21.10 -34.93 -32.99
C CYS A 113 -20.26 -34.23 -34.06
N SER A 114 -19.88 -32.97 -33.84
CA SER A 114 -19.10 -32.18 -34.81
C SER A 114 -17.77 -32.80 -35.23
N PHE A 115 -17.16 -33.64 -34.39
CA PHE A 115 -15.89 -34.32 -34.70
C PHE A 115 -16.07 -35.64 -35.46
N HIS A 116 -17.26 -36.24 -35.38
CA HIS A 116 -17.58 -37.53 -35.98
C HIS A 116 -18.59 -37.39 -37.12
N SER A 117 -18.94 -36.16 -37.48
CA SER A 117 -19.81 -35.80 -38.59
C SER A 117 -19.16 -36.21 -39.91
N PRO A 118 -19.80 -37.05 -40.73
CA PRO A 118 -19.43 -37.25 -42.13
C PRO A 118 -19.45 -35.94 -42.92
N ASP A 119 -18.72 -35.88 -44.03
CA ASP A 119 -18.61 -34.66 -44.85
C ASP A 119 -19.95 -34.20 -45.46
N ASP A 120 -20.87 -35.13 -45.69
CA ASP A 120 -22.22 -34.86 -46.21
C ASP A 120 -23.26 -34.54 -45.10
N ALA A 121 -22.84 -34.58 -43.83
CA ALA A 121 -23.72 -34.35 -42.69
C ALA A 121 -23.91 -32.87 -42.34
N ILE A 122 -25.17 -32.52 -42.05
CA ILE A 122 -25.58 -31.14 -41.75
C ILE A 122 -25.89 -30.97 -40.27
N ASP A 123 -25.60 -29.79 -39.71
CA ASP A 123 -26.00 -29.45 -38.33
C ASP A 123 -27.52 -29.32 -38.26
N LEU A 124 -28.16 -30.24 -37.54
CA LEU A 124 -29.61 -30.32 -37.37
C LEU A 124 -30.09 -29.65 -36.06
N THR A 125 -29.15 -29.18 -35.24
CA THR A 125 -29.44 -28.61 -33.92
C THR A 125 -29.31 -27.09 -33.88
N HIS A 126 -28.37 -26.53 -34.62
CA HIS A 126 -28.14 -25.09 -34.67
C HIS A 126 -28.68 -24.50 -35.97
N LYS A 127 -29.66 -23.60 -35.85
CA LYS A 127 -30.16 -22.85 -37.01
C LYS A 127 -29.05 -22.04 -37.65
N LYS A 128 -28.87 -22.19 -38.97
CA LYS A 128 -28.00 -21.32 -39.78
C LYS A 128 -28.61 -19.93 -39.92
N CYS A 129 -27.75 -18.96 -40.21
CA CYS A 129 -28.16 -17.62 -40.57
C CYS A 129 -28.98 -17.63 -41.86
N GLU A 130 -30.11 -16.91 -41.88
CA GLU A 130 -31.00 -16.79 -43.04
C GLU A 130 -30.42 -15.91 -44.17
N HIS A 131 -29.27 -15.27 -43.95
CA HIS A 131 -28.56 -14.55 -45.01
C HIS A 131 -27.99 -15.53 -46.04
N THR A 132 -28.22 -15.25 -47.32
CA THR A 132 -27.77 -16.05 -48.45
C THR A 132 -26.29 -16.41 -48.34
N ASN A 133 -25.95 -17.69 -48.50
CA ASN A 133 -24.59 -18.24 -48.42
C ASN A 133 -23.87 -18.05 -47.07
N CYS A 134 -24.60 -17.82 -45.97
CA CYS A 134 -24.00 -17.68 -44.64
C CYS A 134 -24.04 -19.00 -43.84
N ASN A 135 -22.86 -19.59 -43.60
CA ASN A 135 -22.75 -20.83 -42.81
C ASN A 135 -22.61 -20.62 -41.29
N THR A 136 -22.68 -19.38 -40.80
CA THR A 136 -22.61 -19.11 -39.35
C THR A 136 -23.95 -19.38 -38.65
N HIS A 137 -23.90 -19.80 -37.38
CA HIS A 137 -25.11 -20.06 -36.59
C HIS A 137 -25.86 -18.76 -36.28
N ALA A 138 -27.18 -18.80 -36.44
CA ALA A 138 -28.08 -17.75 -36.03
C ALA A 138 -28.09 -17.62 -34.48
N SER A 139 -28.06 -16.38 -34.03
CA SER A 139 -28.15 -15.98 -32.62
C SER A 139 -28.98 -14.73 -32.39
N TYR A 140 -29.37 -14.02 -33.46
CA TYR A 140 -30.12 -12.78 -33.42
C TYR A 140 -31.53 -12.98 -33.98
N GLY A 141 -32.52 -12.34 -33.36
CA GLY A 141 -33.90 -12.34 -33.81
C GLY A 141 -34.69 -11.19 -33.19
N ILE A 142 -35.98 -11.12 -33.48
CA ILE A 142 -36.87 -10.07 -32.97
C ILE A 142 -36.99 -10.19 -31.44
N LYS A 143 -36.95 -9.05 -30.75
CA LYS A 143 -37.07 -8.97 -29.28
C LYS A 143 -38.32 -9.71 -28.77
N GLY A 144 -38.14 -10.58 -27.78
CA GLY A 144 -39.20 -11.42 -27.22
C GLY A 144 -39.57 -12.67 -28.03
N SER A 145 -38.98 -12.87 -29.23
CA SER A 145 -39.13 -14.10 -30.01
C SER A 145 -38.26 -15.23 -29.45
N LYS A 146 -38.68 -16.48 -29.63
CA LYS A 146 -37.84 -17.68 -29.42
C LYS A 146 -37.04 -18.05 -30.68
N HIS A 147 -37.26 -17.35 -31.80
CA HIS A 147 -36.70 -17.70 -33.10
C HIS A 147 -35.50 -16.80 -33.44
N VAL A 148 -34.32 -17.42 -33.56
CA VAL A 148 -33.11 -16.80 -34.11
C VAL A 148 -33.10 -16.96 -35.64
N GLN A 149 -32.77 -15.88 -36.34
CA GLN A 149 -32.80 -15.77 -37.81
C GLN A 149 -31.42 -15.42 -38.37
N PHE A 150 -30.67 -14.52 -37.73
CA PHE A 150 -29.41 -14.01 -38.26
C PHE A 150 -28.23 -14.20 -37.31
N CYS A 151 -27.02 -14.16 -37.85
CA CYS A 151 -25.78 -14.12 -37.06
C CYS A 151 -25.40 -12.69 -36.68
N SER A 152 -24.34 -12.53 -35.86
CA SER A 152 -23.85 -11.22 -35.42
C SER A 152 -23.36 -10.30 -36.54
N LYS A 153 -23.10 -10.81 -37.74
CA LYS A 153 -22.69 -10.01 -38.91
C LYS A 153 -23.87 -9.59 -39.79
N HIS A 154 -25.01 -10.27 -39.68
CA HIS A 154 -26.14 -10.09 -40.60
C HIS A 154 -27.45 -9.75 -39.86
N TYR A 155 -27.37 -9.36 -38.59
CA TYR A 155 -28.55 -8.95 -37.83
C TYR A 155 -29.06 -7.58 -38.29
N LEU A 156 -30.38 -7.41 -38.30
CA LEU A 156 -31.02 -6.15 -38.66
C LEU A 156 -31.09 -5.20 -37.45
N PRO A 157 -31.21 -3.87 -37.65
CA PRO A 157 -31.19 -2.86 -36.57
C PRO A 157 -32.21 -3.08 -35.44
N ASN A 158 -33.28 -3.83 -35.67
CA ASN A 158 -34.33 -4.16 -34.70
C ASN A 158 -34.20 -5.55 -34.06
N MET A 159 -33.07 -6.24 -34.24
CA MET A 159 -32.84 -7.58 -33.73
C MET A 159 -31.88 -7.60 -32.53
N GLU A 160 -32.14 -8.47 -31.57
CA GLU A 160 -31.31 -8.68 -30.38
C GLU A 160 -30.73 -10.10 -30.35
N ASN A 161 -29.64 -10.29 -29.62
CA ASN A 161 -29.08 -11.61 -29.39
C ASN A 161 -29.98 -12.40 -28.42
N LEU A 162 -30.68 -13.42 -28.94
CA LEU A 162 -31.63 -14.23 -28.17
C LEU A 162 -30.97 -15.43 -27.46
N LYS A 163 -29.68 -15.70 -27.72
CA LYS A 163 -28.93 -16.80 -27.09
C LYS A 163 -28.17 -16.38 -25.83
N ASN A 164 -27.78 -15.12 -25.73
CA ASN A 164 -26.99 -14.59 -24.62
C ASN A 164 -27.82 -13.64 -23.77
N ASN A 165 -27.97 -13.95 -22.48
CA ASN A 165 -28.66 -13.07 -21.52
C ASN A 165 -27.99 -11.69 -21.48
N LYS A 166 -28.80 -10.63 -21.43
CA LYS A 166 -28.34 -9.27 -21.14
C LYS A 166 -28.20 -9.07 -19.64
N CYS A 167 -27.31 -8.17 -19.27
CA CYS A 167 -27.18 -7.72 -17.90
C CYS A 167 -28.53 -7.18 -17.39
N ILE A 168 -28.93 -7.60 -16.19
CA ILE A 168 -30.20 -7.17 -15.59
C ILE A 168 -30.11 -5.81 -14.87
N PHE A 169 -28.92 -5.21 -14.81
CA PHE A 169 -28.70 -3.90 -14.18
C PHE A 169 -29.46 -2.79 -14.90
N ILE A 170 -30.09 -1.93 -14.11
CA ILE A 170 -30.79 -0.71 -14.53
C ILE A 170 -30.14 0.44 -13.75
N ASP A 171 -29.76 1.50 -14.44
CA ASP A 171 -29.26 2.72 -13.79
C ASP A 171 -30.41 3.44 -13.10
N GLU A 172 -30.32 3.62 -11.78
CA GLU A 172 -31.38 4.22 -10.98
C GLU A 172 -31.61 5.71 -11.28
N LYS A 173 -30.65 6.41 -11.91
CA LYS A 173 -30.77 7.84 -12.24
C LYS A 173 -31.31 8.07 -13.63
N THR A 174 -30.93 7.23 -14.59
CA THR A 174 -31.33 7.39 -16.00
C THR A 174 -32.45 6.43 -16.41
N GLU A 175 -32.79 5.46 -15.57
CA GLU A 175 -33.70 4.34 -15.86
C GLU A 175 -33.25 3.48 -17.07
N GLU A 176 -31.99 3.62 -17.49
CA GLU A 176 -31.46 2.91 -18.64
C GLU A 176 -31.01 1.50 -18.27
N LYS A 177 -31.44 0.50 -19.06
CA LYS A 177 -31.02 -0.89 -18.91
C LYS A 177 -29.66 -1.14 -19.55
N CYS A 178 -28.80 -1.90 -18.87
CA CYS A 178 -27.50 -2.28 -19.41
C CYS A 178 -27.62 -3.22 -20.63
N ASN A 179 -27.10 -2.79 -21.78
CA ASN A 179 -27.08 -3.59 -23.02
C ASN A 179 -25.89 -4.56 -23.14
N THR A 180 -25.04 -4.65 -22.12
CA THR A 180 -23.89 -5.58 -22.10
C THR A 180 -24.39 -7.01 -21.85
N THR A 181 -23.77 -7.99 -22.50
CA THR A 181 -24.02 -9.42 -22.23
C THR A 181 -23.69 -9.75 -20.78
N ALA A 182 -24.59 -10.47 -20.11
CA ALA A 182 -24.36 -10.98 -18.77
C ALA A 182 -23.32 -12.10 -18.81
N SER A 183 -22.36 -12.02 -17.89
CA SER A 183 -21.26 -12.97 -17.71
C SER A 183 -21.16 -13.49 -16.28
N CYS A 184 -21.76 -12.78 -15.33
CA CYS A 184 -21.54 -12.96 -13.91
C CYS A 184 -22.79 -13.45 -13.18
N ASN A 185 -22.57 -14.31 -12.19
CA ASN A 185 -23.52 -14.70 -11.15
C ASN A 185 -22.75 -15.30 -9.95
N TYR A 186 -23.44 -15.81 -8.94
CA TYR A 186 -22.85 -16.61 -7.88
C TYR A 186 -22.37 -17.97 -8.41
N LEU A 187 -21.38 -18.56 -7.74
CA LEU A 187 -20.84 -19.87 -8.11
C LEU A 187 -21.91 -20.96 -7.94
N GLY A 188 -21.99 -21.91 -8.87
CA GLY A 188 -23.03 -22.96 -8.89
C GLY A 188 -24.25 -22.58 -9.73
N GLU A 189 -24.48 -21.28 -9.95
CA GLU A 189 -25.52 -20.81 -10.84
C GLU A 189 -25.15 -21.02 -12.31
N THR A 190 -26.12 -21.43 -13.12
CA THR A 190 -25.94 -21.63 -14.57
C THR A 190 -26.39 -20.42 -15.39
N ILE A 191 -27.23 -19.57 -14.80
CA ILE A 191 -27.78 -18.37 -15.43
C ILE A 191 -26.85 -17.19 -15.19
N ARG A 192 -26.47 -16.48 -16.25
CA ARG A 192 -25.71 -15.23 -16.16
C ARG A 192 -26.68 -14.06 -15.99
N LEU A 193 -26.51 -13.26 -14.94
CA LEU A 193 -27.40 -12.14 -14.60
C LEU A 193 -26.77 -10.77 -14.83
N TYR A 194 -25.48 -10.60 -14.50
CA TYR A 194 -24.80 -9.31 -14.55
C TYR A 194 -23.61 -9.32 -15.49
N CYS A 195 -23.20 -8.17 -16.02
CA CYS A 195 -21.91 -8.02 -16.70
C CYS A 195 -20.78 -7.79 -15.67
N ILE A 196 -19.51 -7.89 -16.08
CA ILE A 196 -18.35 -7.66 -15.20
C ILE A 196 -18.40 -6.29 -14.50
N LYS A 197 -18.90 -5.24 -15.18
CA LYS A 197 -19.00 -3.89 -14.62
C LYS A 197 -20.10 -3.74 -13.55
N HIS A 198 -21.17 -4.52 -13.66
CA HIS A 198 -22.35 -4.44 -12.80
C HIS A 198 -22.50 -5.65 -11.87
N LYS A 199 -21.44 -6.45 -11.72
CA LYS A 199 -21.48 -7.59 -10.79
C LYS A 199 -21.53 -7.07 -9.35
N ILE A 200 -22.31 -7.74 -8.52
CA ILE A 200 -22.44 -7.42 -7.09
C ILE A 200 -21.33 -8.15 -6.31
N THR A 201 -21.03 -7.67 -5.10
CA THR A 201 -20.10 -8.33 -4.17
C THR A 201 -20.43 -9.82 -4.03
N GLY A 202 -19.40 -10.67 -4.17
CA GLY A 202 -19.54 -12.14 -4.14
C GLY A 202 -19.80 -12.80 -5.49
N MET A 203 -20.21 -12.06 -6.53
CA MET A 203 -20.43 -12.63 -7.87
C MET A 203 -19.11 -12.83 -8.64
N VAL A 204 -19.07 -13.91 -9.43
CA VAL A 204 -17.95 -14.32 -10.28
C VAL A 204 -18.37 -14.38 -11.74
N ASP A 205 -17.41 -14.33 -12.66
CA ASP A 205 -17.66 -14.59 -14.07
C ASP A 205 -17.81 -16.11 -14.30
N ILE A 206 -19.05 -16.59 -14.22
CA ILE A 206 -19.39 -18.00 -14.41
C ILE A 206 -19.25 -18.44 -15.88
N SER A 207 -19.12 -17.50 -16.83
CA SER A 207 -18.78 -17.83 -18.22
C SER A 207 -17.34 -18.33 -18.37
N ASN A 208 -16.48 -17.92 -17.42
CA ASN A 208 -15.07 -18.24 -17.36
C ASN A 208 -14.73 -19.01 -16.08
N ILE A 209 -15.66 -19.84 -15.60
CA ILE A 209 -15.50 -20.58 -14.33
C ILE A 209 -14.23 -21.43 -14.30
N ASN A 210 -13.85 -22.02 -15.43
CA ASN A 210 -12.62 -22.82 -15.57
C ASN A 210 -11.33 -21.99 -15.49
N ASN A 211 -11.42 -20.68 -15.65
CA ASN A 211 -10.29 -19.73 -15.53
C ASN A 211 -10.20 -19.11 -14.12
N LEU A 212 -11.05 -19.52 -13.18
CA LEU A 212 -10.96 -19.10 -11.79
C LEU A 212 -9.87 -19.88 -11.06
N CYS A 213 -9.37 -19.29 -9.98
CA CYS A 213 -8.39 -19.91 -9.12
C CYS A 213 -8.96 -21.17 -8.47
N LYS A 214 -8.28 -22.30 -8.67
CA LYS A 214 -8.60 -23.60 -8.08
C LYS A 214 -7.99 -23.66 -6.68
N THR A 215 -8.80 -23.82 -5.66
CA THR A 215 -8.37 -23.94 -4.26
C THR A 215 -9.29 -24.91 -3.53
N ASP A 216 -8.72 -25.77 -2.69
CA ASP A 216 -9.44 -26.93 -2.14
C ASP A 216 -10.37 -26.56 -0.97
N LYS A 217 -10.12 -25.44 -0.27
CA LYS A 217 -10.83 -25.06 0.97
C LYS A 217 -11.74 -23.84 0.85
N VAL A 218 -11.52 -22.96 -0.13
CA VAL A 218 -12.28 -21.71 -0.30
C VAL A 218 -12.45 -21.43 -1.78
N VAL A 219 -13.67 -21.11 -2.23
CA VAL A 219 -13.92 -20.67 -3.61
C VAL A 219 -13.27 -19.32 -3.83
N CYS A 220 -12.26 -19.25 -4.70
CA CYS A 220 -11.58 -18.01 -5.02
C CYS A 220 -12.18 -17.35 -6.28
N PRO A 221 -12.79 -16.16 -6.18
CA PRO A 221 -13.41 -15.47 -7.33
C PRO A 221 -12.39 -14.83 -8.28
N LYS A 222 -11.09 -14.94 -7.97
CA LYS A 222 -10.02 -14.33 -8.74
C LYS A 222 -9.67 -15.23 -9.92
N ARG A 223 -9.40 -14.63 -11.07
CA ARG A 223 -8.85 -15.32 -12.24
C ARG A 223 -7.52 -15.99 -11.88
N ALA A 224 -7.36 -17.24 -12.31
CA ALA A 224 -6.09 -17.94 -12.28
C ALA A 224 -5.14 -17.31 -13.29
N THR A 225 -3.96 -16.89 -12.82
CA THR A 225 -2.88 -16.36 -13.67
C THR A 225 -1.53 -17.02 -13.37
N PHE A 226 -1.43 -17.77 -12.28
CA PHE A 226 -0.21 -18.42 -11.81
C PHE A 226 -0.30 -19.94 -12.01
N GLY A 227 0.83 -20.51 -12.43
CA GLY A 227 1.01 -21.95 -12.68
C GLY A 227 2.48 -22.32 -12.55
N LYS A 228 2.83 -23.58 -12.85
CA LYS A 228 4.23 -24.00 -12.85
C LYS A 228 4.97 -23.37 -14.04
N LYS A 229 6.26 -23.10 -13.85
CA LYS A 229 7.10 -22.51 -14.90
C LYS A 229 7.16 -23.45 -16.11
N GLY A 230 6.82 -22.93 -17.29
CA GLY A 230 6.80 -23.69 -18.55
C GLY A 230 5.42 -24.21 -18.96
N GLU A 231 4.46 -24.26 -18.04
CA GLU A 231 3.08 -24.65 -18.36
C GLU A 231 2.29 -23.48 -18.94
N SER A 232 1.29 -23.79 -19.78
CA SER A 232 0.34 -22.81 -20.33
C SER A 232 -0.92 -22.65 -19.46
N SER A 233 -1.17 -23.60 -18.56
CA SER A 233 -2.32 -23.62 -17.65
C SER A 233 -2.05 -22.81 -16.38
N ALA A 234 -2.86 -21.79 -16.15
CA ALA A 234 -2.91 -21.10 -14.87
C ALA A 234 -3.97 -21.76 -13.99
N LEU A 235 -3.58 -22.18 -12.78
CA LEU A 235 -4.49 -22.81 -11.83
C LEU A 235 -4.78 -21.91 -10.62
N PHE A 236 -3.87 -20.98 -10.29
CA PHE A 236 -3.96 -20.20 -9.07
C PHE A 236 -3.95 -18.69 -9.35
N CYS A 237 -4.59 -17.91 -8.47
CA CYS A 237 -4.39 -16.46 -8.45
C CYS A 237 -3.08 -16.12 -7.71
N LYS A 238 -2.63 -14.86 -7.80
CA LYS A 238 -1.38 -14.42 -7.14
C LYS A 238 -1.31 -14.75 -5.64
N THR A 239 -2.43 -14.64 -4.93
CA THR A 239 -2.48 -14.86 -3.47
C THR A 239 -2.51 -16.33 -3.09
N HIS A 240 -2.89 -17.21 -4.01
CA HIS A 240 -2.92 -18.67 -3.80
C HIS A 240 -1.80 -19.38 -4.56
N ALA A 241 -0.85 -18.62 -5.12
CA ALA A 241 0.30 -19.17 -5.81
C ALA A 241 1.34 -19.64 -4.79
N SER A 242 1.64 -20.93 -4.79
CA SER A 242 2.70 -21.52 -3.97
C SER A 242 4.09 -21.01 -4.38
N ARG A 243 5.07 -21.15 -3.49
CA ARG A 243 6.47 -20.78 -3.76
C ARG A 243 6.95 -21.44 -5.06
N GLY A 244 7.51 -20.65 -5.97
CA GLY A 244 8.01 -21.12 -7.27
C GLY A 244 7.02 -21.02 -8.43
N MET A 245 5.73 -20.77 -8.18
CA MET A 245 4.76 -20.51 -9.25
C MET A 245 4.99 -19.14 -9.89
N VAL A 246 4.80 -19.06 -11.20
CA VAL A 246 4.99 -17.85 -12.00
C VAL A 246 3.70 -17.47 -12.71
N ASN A 247 3.60 -16.20 -13.12
CA ASN A 247 2.47 -15.79 -13.97
C ASN A 247 2.67 -16.36 -15.38
N VAL A 248 1.99 -17.46 -15.70
CA VAL A 248 2.11 -18.18 -16.97
C VAL A 248 1.37 -17.49 -18.13
N LEU A 249 0.47 -16.55 -17.81
CA LEU A 249 -0.26 -15.78 -18.81
C LEU A 249 0.51 -14.54 -19.27
N ASP A 250 1.50 -14.07 -18.51
CA ASP A 250 2.33 -12.94 -18.91
C ASP A 250 3.39 -13.39 -19.93
N LYS A 251 3.11 -13.11 -21.21
CA LYS A 251 4.00 -13.46 -22.33
C LYS A 251 5.24 -12.56 -22.44
N ARG A 252 5.33 -11.49 -21.64
CA ARG A 252 6.45 -10.54 -21.73
C ARG A 252 7.68 -11.11 -21.01
N LYS A 253 8.74 -11.32 -21.77
CA LYS A 253 10.00 -11.87 -21.27
C LYS A 253 11.15 -10.90 -21.54
N CYS A 254 12.09 -10.84 -20.61
CA CYS A 254 13.35 -10.12 -20.78
C CYS A 254 14.08 -10.66 -22.00
N GLU A 255 14.53 -9.78 -22.88
CA GLU A 255 15.23 -10.17 -24.11
C GLU A 255 16.55 -10.93 -23.84
N LYS A 256 17.17 -10.70 -22.68
CA LYS A 256 18.44 -11.35 -22.31
C LYS A 256 18.26 -12.68 -21.58
N CYS A 257 17.52 -12.71 -20.47
CA CYS A 257 17.36 -13.93 -19.67
C CYS A 257 16.14 -14.79 -20.03
N ASN A 258 15.22 -14.29 -20.85
CA ASN A 258 13.99 -14.96 -21.26
C ASN A 258 13.12 -15.54 -20.11
N ASP A 259 13.28 -15.02 -18.90
CA ASP A 259 12.66 -15.58 -17.69
C ASP A 259 11.91 -14.53 -16.88
N LYS A 260 12.51 -13.35 -16.69
CA LYS A 260 11.92 -12.27 -15.88
C LYS A 260 11.10 -11.33 -16.74
N ARG A 261 10.02 -10.78 -16.16
CA ARG A 261 9.26 -9.70 -16.79
C ARG A 261 10.17 -8.49 -17.06
N PRO A 262 10.19 -7.95 -18.28
CA PRO A 262 10.99 -6.79 -18.58
C PRO A 262 10.30 -5.53 -18.06
N MET A 263 11.06 -4.71 -17.33
CA MET A 263 10.61 -3.43 -16.77
C MET A 263 11.50 -2.25 -17.16
N TYR A 264 12.68 -2.55 -17.72
CA TYR A 264 13.71 -1.57 -18.01
C TYR A 264 13.87 -1.37 -19.52
N ASN A 265 14.06 -0.11 -19.90
CA ASN A 265 14.44 0.31 -21.25
C ASN A 265 15.05 1.72 -21.19
N TRP A 266 15.43 2.28 -22.33
CA TRP A 266 15.84 3.68 -22.47
C TRP A 266 14.67 4.64 -22.22
N ALA A 267 14.99 5.89 -21.85
CA ALA A 267 13.98 6.90 -21.59
C ALA A 267 13.20 7.25 -22.86
N GLY A 268 11.87 7.38 -22.76
CA GLY A 268 10.97 7.63 -23.90
C GLY A 268 10.31 6.37 -24.47
N GLU A 269 10.87 5.20 -24.20
CA GLU A 269 10.33 3.92 -24.66
C GLU A 269 9.07 3.50 -23.88
N VAL A 270 8.12 2.90 -24.59
CA VAL A 270 6.82 2.46 -24.03
C VAL A 270 6.78 0.98 -23.64
N LYS A 271 7.75 0.18 -24.10
CA LYS A 271 7.86 -1.26 -23.80
C LYS A 271 9.15 -1.57 -23.06
N GLY A 272 9.05 -2.35 -21.99
CA GLY A 272 10.23 -2.85 -21.27
C GLY A 272 10.88 -3.94 -22.10
N ARG A 273 12.21 -3.91 -22.22
CA ARG A 273 13.01 -4.93 -22.93
C ARG A 273 13.83 -5.79 -21.97
N PHE A 274 14.30 -5.20 -20.86
CA PHE A 274 15.20 -5.84 -19.91
C PHE A 274 14.61 -5.94 -18.50
N CYS A 275 15.04 -6.96 -17.75
CA CYS A 275 14.74 -7.07 -16.33
C CYS A 275 15.74 -6.26 -15.48
N ASN A 276 15.50 -6.12 -14.18
CA ASN A 276 16.40 -5.36 -13.29
C ASN A 276 17.83 -5.91 -13.26
N LYS A 277 18.01 -7.23 -13.43
CA LYS A 277 19.32 -7.90 -13.43
C LYS A 277 20.06 -7.68 -14.75
N ASP A 278 19.33 -7.60 -15.86
CA ASP A 278 19.88 -7.57 -17.21
C ASP A 278 19.90 -6.17 -17.83
N LYS A 279 19.51 -5.14 -17.07
CA LYS A 279 19.50 -3.77 -17.56
C LYS A 279 20.93 -3.29 -17.82
N GLU A 280 21.11 -2.50 -18.87
CA GLU A 280 22.37 -1.83 -19.16
C GLU A 280 22.48 -0.51 -18.37
N LYS A 281 23.72 0.00 -18.25
CA LYS A 281 23.98 1.29 -17.61
C LYS A 281 23.26 2.40 -18.38
N GLY A 282 22.41 3.16 -17.70
CA GLY A 282 21.60 4.23 -18.30
C GLY A 282 20.15 3.84 -18.59
N MET A 283 19.79 2.55 -18.56
CA MET A 283 18.40 2.13 -18.67
C MET A 283 17.60 2.42 -17.39
N ILE A 284 16.35 2.84 -17.56
CA ILE A 284 15.44 3.21 -16.49
C ILE A 284 14.26 2.24 -16.41
N ASN A 285 13.63 2.14 -15.24
CA ASN A 285 12.34 1.45 -15.14
C ASN A 285 11.26 2.35 -15.76
N ILE A 286 10.79 2.00 -16.95
CA ILE A 286 9.84 2.83 -17.71
C ILE A 286 8.41 2.78 -17.14
N PHE A 287 8.13 1.84 -16.24
CA PHE A 287 6.83 1.70 -15.57
C PHE A 287 6.81 2.35 -14.18
N ALA A 288 7.96 2.82 -13.69
CA ALA A 288 8.01 3.56 -12.44
C ALA A 288 7.24 4.89 -12.63
N LYS A 289 6.36 5.20 -11.67
CA LYS A 289 5.71 6.51 -11.64
C LYS A 289 6.78 7.58 -11.45
N LYS A 290 6.67 8.66 -12.21
CA LYS A 290 7.58 9.81 -12.16
C LYS A 290 6.82 11.05 -11.73
N CYS A 291 7.52 11.97 -11.07
CA CYS A 291 7.03 13.32 -10.84
C CYS A 291 6.69 13.98 -12.18
N GLU A 292 5.62 14.78 -12.25
CA GLU A 292 5.23 15.43 -13.51
C GLU A 292 6.30 16.39 -14.05
N LYS A 293 7.12 16.96 -13.16
CA LYS A 293 8.17 17.92 -13.50
C LYS A 293 9.59 17.33 -13.57
N CYS A 294 9.83 16.09 -13.12
CA CYS A 294 11.17 15.49 -13.13
C CYS A 294 11.18 13.96 -12.99
N ASN A 295 12.36 13.34 -13.08
CA ASN A 295 12.52 11.88 -12.98
C ASN A 295 12.53 11.32 -11.54
N LYS A 296 12.25 12.13 -10.51
CA LYS A 296 12.18 11.66 -9.11
C LYS A 296 10.87 10.94 -8.83
N ASN A 297 10.90 10.03 -7.84
CA ASN A 297 9.71 9.30 -7.41
C ASN A 297 8.66 10.26 -6.83
N PRO A 298 7.41 10.22 -7.33
CA PRO A 298 6.35 11.05 -6.80
C PRO A 298 5.76 10.41 -5.55
N ILE A 299 5.72 11.17 -4.46
CA ILE A 299 5.14 10.75 -3.17
C ILE A 299 4.12 11.76 -2.63
N PHE A 300 4.04 12.94 -3.23
CA PHE A 300 3.14 14.01 -2.84
C PHE A 300 1.94 14.09 -3.79
N ASN A 301 0.75 14.28 -3.24
CA ASN A 301 -0.47 14.61 -3.98
C ASN A 301 -1.51 15.25 -3.04
N LYS A 302 -2.66 15.70 -3.55
CA LYS A 302 -3.77 16.16 -2.71
C LYS A 302 -4.37 15.01 -1.86
N PRO A 303 -4.96 15.31 -0.69
CA PRO A 303 -5.41 14.30 0.28
C PRO A 303 -6.39 13.24 -0.25
N GLU A 304 -7.18 13.58 -1.25
CA GLU A 304 -8.18 12.71 -1.87
C GLU A 304 -7.57 11.63 -2.78
N PHE A 305 -6.30 11.77 -3.20
CA PHE A 305 -5.67 10.86 -4.15
C PHE A 305 -4.78 9.81 -3.46
N LYS A 306 -4.91 8.55 -3.91
CA LYS A 306 -4.13 7.41 -3.41
C LYS A 306 -2.77 7.20 -4.09
N ASN A 307 -2.45 8.02 -5.10
CA ASN A 307 -1.22 7.90 -5.89
C ASN A 307 -0.42 9.21 -5.88
N GLY A 308 0.90 9.11 -5.79
CA GLY A 308 1.78 10.28 -5.79
C GLY A 308 1.84 10.91 -7.18
N LEU A 309 1.83 12.23 -7.23
CA LEU A 309 1.92 13.05 -8.44
C LEU A 309 3.26 13.79 -8.53
N MET A 310 3.72 14.34 -7.40
CA MET A 310 4.88 15.21 -7.31
C MET A 310 5.95 14.66 -6.37
N CYS A 311 7.21 15.02 -6.61
CA CYS A 311 8.31 14.79 -5.67
C CYS A 311 8.35 15.89 -4.58
N ILE A 312 9.25 15.78 -3.61
CA ILE A 312 9.35 16.75 -2.51
C ILE A 312 9.69 18.18 -2.97
N GLU A 313 10.56 18.31 -3.97
CA GLU A 313 10.98 19.61 -4.53
C GLU A 313 9.90 20.27 -5.37
N HIS A 314 9.03 19.47 -5.98
CA HIS A 314 7.96 19.97 -6.84
C HIS A 314 6.58 19.86 -6.20
N LYS A 315 6.51 19.55 -4.90
CA LYS A 315 5.24 19.62 -4.16
C LYS A 315 4.77 21.07 -4.15
N ASP A 316 3.48 21.29 -4.30
CA ASP A 316 2.88 22.63 -4.35
C ASP A 316 1.60 22.67 -3.53
N GLY A 317 1.28 23.85 -2.98
CA GLY A 317 0.10 24.10 -2.16
C GLY A 317 -0.12 23.05 -1.06
N ASP A 318 -1.34 22.53 -1.00
CA ASP A 318 -1.80 21.59 0.03
C ASP A 318 -1.45 20.12 -0.25
N MET A 319 -0.47 19.85 -1.11
CA MET A 319 -0.03 18.49 -1.37
C MET A 319 0.63 17.85 -0.14
N ILE A 320 0.21 16.64 0.15
CA ILE A 320 0.61 15.86 1.30
C ILE A 320 1.41 14.63 0.86
N ASP A 321 2.25 14.09 1.75
CA ASP A 321 2.81 12.76 1.54
C ASP A 321 1.68 11.72 1.66
N ILE A 322 1.40 11.03 0.56
CA ILE A 322 0.32 10.03 0.47
C ILE A 322 0.82 8.59 0.67
N ARG A 323 2.16 8.38 0.71
CA ARG A 323 2.76 7.04 0.81
C ARG A 323 3.12 6.69 2.24
N HIS A 324 3.62 7.64 3.02
CA HIS A 324 4.05 7.39 4.39
C HIS A 324 2.93 7.67 5.38
N LYS A 325 2.90 6.86 6.46
CA LYS A 325 1.95 7.08 7.55
C LYS A 325 2.23 8.43 8.23
N ARG A 326 1.15 9.11 8.59
CA ARG A 326 1.17 10.37 9.33
C ARG A 326 1.30 10.12 10.82
N CYS A 327 1.81 11.13 11.51
CA CYS A 327 1.82 11.23 12.96
C CYS A 327 0.45 10.85 13.53
N LYS A 328 0.45 10.05 14.60
CA LYS A 328 -0.77 9.65 15.31
C LYS A 328 -1.50 10.83 15.96
N THR A 329 -0.81 11.94 16.26
CA THR A 329 -1.43 13.14 16.81
C THR A 329 -2.45 13.75 15.83
N PRO A 330 -3.70 14.02 16.28
CA PRO A 330 -4.70 14.67 15.44
C PRO A 330 -4.18 15.96 14.81
N LEU A 331 -4.54 16.20 13.54
CA LEU A 331 -4.15 17.38 12.75
C LEU A 331 -2.64 17.55 12.49
N CYS A 332 -1.78 16.66 12.98
CA CYS A 332 -0.36 16.68 12.65
C CYS A 332 -0.10 16.02 11.29
N LEU A 333 0.27 16.82 10.29
CA LEU A 333 0.55 16.35 8.93
C LEU A 333 1.98 15.80 8.76
N THR A 334 2.80 15.86 9.81
CA THR A 334 4.16 15.35 9.79
C THR A 334 4.19 13.83 9.69
N ARG A 335 5.23 13.28 9.06
CA ARG A 335 5.44 11.84 8.96
C ARG A 335 5.59 11.20 10.35
N ALA A 336 4.95 10.04 10.53
CA ALA A 336 5.12 9.22 11.72
C ALA A 336 6.50 8.59 11.78
N ASN A 337 7.02 8.49 13.00
CA ASN A 337 8.24 7.78 13.29
C ASN A 337 7.94 6.57 14.19
N LYS A 338 8.33 5.38 13.75
CA LYS A 338 8.15 4.15 14.53
C LYS A 338 8.91 4.18 15.86
N LYS A 339 10.05 4.88 15.94
CA LYS A 339 10.83 5.05 17.18
C LYS A 339 10.05 5.79 18.27
N PHE A 340 9.07 6.60 17.88
CA PHE A 340 8.28 7.47 18.74
C PHE A 340 6.79 7.07 18.71
N ASP A 341 6.53 5.77 18.69
CA ASP A 341 5.18 5.16 18.78
C ASP A 341 4.19 5.73 17.75
N MET A 342 4.68 5.88 16.51
CA MET A 342 3.95 6.46 15.37
C MET A 342 3.62 7.96 15.51
N HIS A 343 4.21 8.66 16.47
CA HIS A 343 4.21 10.12 16.52
C HIS A 343 5.40 10.70 15.73
N CYS A 344 5.32 11.97 15.33
CA CYS A 344 6.52 12.71 14.93
C CYS A 344 7.30 13.10 16.20
N PHE A 345 8.60 13.38 16.07
CA PHE A 345 9.45 13.70 17.22
C PHE A 345 8.91 14.88 18.03
N TYR A 346 8.49 15.95 17.36
CA TYR A 346 7.91 17.14 18.02
C TYR A 346 6.67 16.79 18.85
N CYS A 347 5.69 16.11 18.27
CA CYS A 347 4.50 15.71 19.01
C CYS A 347 4.83 14.76 20.16
N PHE A 348 5.78 13.85 19.95
CA PHE A 348 6.18 12.89 20.97
C PHE A 348 6.79 13.57 22.19
N VAL A 349 7.72 14.51 21.99
CA VAL A 349 8.33 15.31 23.08
C VAL A 349 7.27 16.06 23.90
N ASN A 350 6.29 16.67 23.23
CA ASN A 350 5.27 17.47 23.91
C ASN A 350 4.20 16.63 24.60
N LEU A 351 3.88 15.44 24.07
CA LEU A 351 2.86 14.55 24.64
C LEU A 351 3.44 13.64 25.74
N PHE A 352 4.71 13.27 25.63
CA PHE A 352 5.40 12.32 26.52
C PHE A 352 6.72 12.90 27.05
N PRO A 353 6.69 14.05 27.76
CA PRO A 353 7.91 14.76 28.16
C PRO A 353 8.81 13.97 29.14
N ASN A 354 8.25 12.99 29.84
CA ASN A 354 8.98 12.16 30.81
C ASN A 354 9.53 10.85 30.22
N ASP A 355 9.26 10.56 28.94
CA ASP A 355 9.73 9.35 28.28
C ASP A 355 11.26 9.36 28.12
N GLU A 356 11.89 8.21 28.30
CA GLU A 356 13.35 8.09 28.29
C GLU A 356 13.97 8.56 26.97
N ARG A 357 13.25 8.39 25.86
CA ARG A 357 13.69 8.77 24.51
C ARG A 357 13.76 10.29 24.31
N VAL A 358 13.19 11.09 25.21
CA VAL A 358 13.18 12.56 25.16
C VAL A 358 13.91 13.22 26.32
N ARG A 359 14.46 12.46 27.27
CA ARG A 359 15.23 13.00 28.41
C ARG A 359 16.39 13.91 27.99
N ASN A 360 16.94 13.68 26.81
CA ASN A 360 18.05 14.47 26.25
C ASN A 360 17.61 15.61 25.32
N TYR A 361 16.30 15.88 25.22
CA TYR A 361 15.78 16.96 24.38
C TYR A 361 16.23 18.33 24.93
N LYS A 362 16.90 19.12 24.07
CA LYS A 362 17.43 20.46 24.39
C LYS A 362 18.38 20.53 25.59
N THR A 363 19.02 19.42 25.98
CA THR A 363 19.87 19.41 27.18
C THR A 363 21.06 20.36 27.07
N LYS A 364 21.73 20.41 25.91
CA LYS A 364 22.88 21.30 25.72
C LYS A 364 22.45 22.75 25.55
N GLU A 365 21.38 22.98 24.78
CA GLU A 365 20.73 24.29 24.64
C GLU A 365 20.41 24.88 26.02
N LYS A 366 19.72 24.11 26.86
CA LYS A 366 19.37 24.51 28.22
C LYS A 366 20.59 24.79 29.09
N ALA A 367 21.64 23.98 29.02
CA ALA A 367 22.85 24.21 29.82
C ALA A 367 23.56 25.53 29.47
N VAL A 368 23.55 25.93 28.19
CA VAL A 368 24.10 27.22 27.74
C VAL A 368 23.16 28.36 28.15
N ALA A 369 21.84 28.20 27.98
CA ALA A 369 20.85 29.18 28.41
C ALA A 369 20.89 29.45 29.92
N ASP A 370 20.99 28.40 30.73
CA ASP A 370 21.13 28.50 32.18
C ASP A 370 22.43 29.24 32.56
N PHE A 371 23.56 28.95 31.88
CA PHE A 371 24.80 29.69 32.08
C PHE A 371 24.66 31.18 31.80
N ILE A 372 24.01 31.56 30.70
CA ILE A 372 23.83 32.97 30.32
C ILE A 372 22.91 33.69 31.32
N LYS A 373 21.76 33.10 31.64
CA LYS A 373 20.80 33.70 32.58
C LYS A 373 21.35 33.82 33.99
N THR A 374 22.17 32.87 34.43
CA THR A 374 22.84 32.94 35.74
C THR A 374 24.01 33.91 35.76
N THR A 375 24.68 34.13 34.63
CA THR A 375 25.78 35.11 34.51
C THR A 375 25.26 36.55 34.40
N TYR A 376 24.17 36.76 33.65
CA TYR A 376 23.59 38.08 33.37
C TYR A 376 22.18 38.20 33.96
N THR A 377 22.05 37.98 35.27
CA THR A 377 20.76 38.02 35.98
C THR A 377 20.06 39.38 35.94
N HIS A 378 20.80 40.45 35.66
CA HIS A 378 20.31 41.81 35.54
C HIS A 378 19.78 42.15 34.13
N LEU A 379 19.98 41.27 33.15
CA LEU A 379 19.53 41.44 31.77
C LEU A 379 18.34 40.55 31.46
N ASN A 380 17.42 41.03 30.62
CA ASN A 380 16.19 40.34 30.29
C ASN A 380 16.35 39.40 29.09
N TRP A 381 16.99 38.26 29.32
CA TRP A 381 17.14 37.22 28.30
C TRP A 381 15.84 36.46 28.05
N ILE A 382 15.35 36.53 26.81
CA ILE A 382 14.17 35.82 26.32
C ILE A 382 14.61 34.49 25.71
N GLU A 383 14.19 33.36 26.28
CA GLU A 383 14.53 32.00 25.81
C GLU A 383 13.36 31.34 25.07
N ASP A 384 13.62 30.75 23.90
CA ASP A 384 12.71 29.92 23.08
C ASP A 384 11.25 30.44 22.98
N ARG A 385 11.11 31.76 22.76
CA ARG A 385 9.81 32.41 22.63
C ARG A 385 9.66 33.07 21.26
N VAL A 386 8.41 33.10 20.78
CA VAL A 386 8.05 33.84 19.57
C VAL A 386 8.22 35.32 19.84
N ILE A 387 8.83 36.03 18.90
CA ILE A 387 9.00 37.48 18.98
C ILE A 387 7.61 38.14 19.05
N LYS A 388 7.35 38.85 20.15
CA LYS A 388 6.06 39.48 20.40
C LYS A 388 5.83 40.61 19.40
N GLY A 389 4.72 40.56 18.67
CA GLY A 389 4.41 41.54 17.60
C GLY A 389 5.05 41.23 16.26
N GLY A 390 5.89 40.18 16.17
CA GLY A 390 6.44 39.68 14.92
C GLY A 390 5.36 39.09 14.00
N CYS A 391 5.57 39.20 12.69
CA CYS A 391 4.70 38.57 11.69
C CYS A 391 5.04 37.08 11.52
N SER A 392 6.24 36.65 11.92
CA SER A 392 6.66 35.25 11.83
C SER A 392 6.38 34.46 13.12
N ARG A 393 6.53 33.13 13.04
CA ARG A 393 6.49 32.22 14.20
C ARG A 393 7.89 31.83 14.70
N ARG A 394 8.93 32.60 14.32
CA ARG A 394 10.33 32.27 14.64
C ARG A 394 10.62 32.47 16.12
N ARG A 395 11.52 31.62 16.61
CA ARG A 395 11.96 31.55 18.00
C ARG A 395 13.49 31.47 18.00
N PRO A 396 14.19 32.55 18.37
CA PRO A 396 15.60 32.47 18.73
C PRO A 396 15.77 31.61 19.99
N ASP A 397 16.91 30.93 20.12
CA ASP A 397 17.18 30.15 21.34
C ASP A 397 17.31 31.10 22.54
N LEU A 398 18.07 32.19 22.37
CA LEU A 398 18.13 33.31 23.30
C LEU A 398 18.12 34.65 22.55
N LEU A 399 17.38 35.61 23.07
CA LEU A 399 17.31 36.97 22.57
C LEU A 399 17.44 37.96 23.72
N LEU A 400 18.25 39.00 23.50
CA LEU A 400 18.40 40.16 24.36
C LEU A 400 18.14 41.42 23.54
N ASP A 401 17.26 42.27 24.05
CA ASP A 401 16.97 43.60 23.51
C ASP A 401 17.68 44.64 24.39
N THR A 402 18.83 45.13 23.93
CA THR A 402 19.67 46.02 24.73
C THR A 402 19.05 47.40 24.93
N ALA A 403 18.11 47.81 24.07
CA ALA A 403 17.39 49.07 24.21
C ALA A 403 16.39 49.05 25.38
N TYR A 404 15.78 47.89 25.66
CA TYR A 404 14.84 47.73 26.77
C TYR A 404 15.54 47.74 28.13
N ASP A 405 16.74 47.14 28.21
CA ASP A 405 17.47 47.00 29.47
C ASP A 405 18.32 48.25 29.84
N ALA A 406 18.62 49.13 28.87
CA ALA A 406 19.28 50.42 29.08
C ALA A 406 18.51 51.39 29.99
N ALA A 407 17.23 51.14 30.27
CA ALA A 407 16.44 51.90 31.24
C ALA A 407 16.71 51.52 32.71
N SER A 408 17.50 50.47 32.98
CA SER A 408 17.70 49.90 34.33
C SER A 408 19.14 49.91 34.86
N ALA A 409 20.12 50.28 34.04
CA ALA A 409 21.52 50.42 34.42
C ALA A 409 22.05 51.75 33.87
N ASP A 410 23.00 52.38 34.57
CA ASP A 410 23.70 53.61 34.18
C ASP A 410 24.50 53.46 32.87
N ILE A 411 23.80 53.17 31.76
CA ILE A 411 24.34 53.02 30.42
C ILE A 411 24.19 54.37 29.74
N THR A 412 25.32 55.07 29.71
CA THR A 412 25.48 56.34 29.01
C THR A 412 25.59 56.03 27.51
N GLU A 413 24.63 56.54 26.74
CA GLU A 413 24.37 56.30 25.31
C GLU A 413 23.60 55.00 24.99
N SER A 414 22.46 55.17 24.30
CA SER A 414 21.55 54.09 23.91
C SER A 414 22.22 53.12 22.94
N ASN A 415 22.68 51.98 23.44
CA ASN A 415 23.13 50.86 22.61
C ASN A 415 21.89 50.12 22.04
N ASP A 416 21.17 50.73 21.09
CA ASP A 416 19.99 50.15 20.44
C ASP A 416 20.41 49.11 19.39
N GLN A 417 20.47 47.85 19.82
CA GLN A 417 20.71 46.68 18.99
C GLN A 417 20.08 45.43 19.64
N ILE A 418 20.18 44.30 18.95
CA ILE A 418 19.63 43.03 19.45
C ILE A 418 20.73 41.99 19.39
N ILE A 419 20.92 41.29 20.50
CA ILE A 419 21.84 40.17 20.58
C ILE A 419 21.01 38.88 20.57
N ILE A 420 21.26 38.03 19.58
CA ILE A 420 20.68 36.69 19.46
C ILE A 420 21.80 35.68 19.66
N ILE A 421 21.54 34.66 20.46
CA ILE A 421 22.43 33.50 20.60
C ILE A 421 21.68 32.29 20.03
N GLU A 422 22.28 31.65 19.02
CA GLU A 422 21.78 30.41 18.40
C GLU A 422 22.71 29.27 18.82
N ILE A 423 22.15 28.25 19.48
CA ILE A 423 22.88 27.12 20.04
C ILE A 423 22.77 25.95 19.05
N ASP A 424 23.67 25.97 18.07
CA ASP A 424 23.64 25.03 16.94
C ASP A 424 24.27 23.68 17.29
N GLU A 425 23.46 22.78 17.87
CA GLU A 425 23.86 21.39 18.04
C GLU A 425 24.21 20.74 16.68
N ASN A 426 25.37 20.08 16.61
CA ASN A 426 25.93 19.46 15.40
C ASN A 426 26.13 20.42 14.21
N GLU A 427 26.47 21.68 14.47
CA GLU A 427 26.78 22.72 13.47
C GLU A 427 25.64 23.00 12.46
N HIS A 428 24.40 22.60 12.78
CA HIS A 428 23.28 22.69 11.83
C HIS A 428 23.57 21.99 10.48
N SER A 429 24.34 20.88 10.49
CA SER A 429 24.85 20.16 9.30
C SER A 429 23.80 19.57 8.34
N HIS A 430 22.51 19.86 8.54
CA HIS A 430 21.43 19.51 7.64
C HIS A 430 20.70 20.76 7.12
N TYR A 431 20.93 21.07 5.83
CA TYR A 431 20.22 21.99 4.91
C TYR A 431 20.81 23.40 4.63
N GLU A 432 20.61 23.79 3.37
CA GLU A 432 21.26 24.84 2.56
C GLU A 432 21.25 26.26 3.16
N SER A 433 22.38 26.96 3.01
CA SER A 433 22.64 28.37 3.40
C SER A 433 21.53 29.37 3.02
N ILE A 434 20.73 29.06 1.99
CA ILE A 434 19.61 29.89 1.53
C ILE A 434 18.47 29.92 2.55
N CYS A 435 18.19 28.81 3.24
CA CYS A 435 17.12 28.73 4.24
C CYS A 435 17.50 29.47 5.54
N GLU A 436 18.78 29.45 5.92
CA GLU A 436 19.30 30.17 7.07
C GLU A 436 19.25 31.69 6.85
N ASN A 437 19.68 32.16 5.68
CA ASN A 437 19.54 33.58 5.31
C ASN A 437 18.08 34.04 5.33
N ARG A 438 17.15 33.21 4.84
CA ARG A 438 15.71 33.49 4.93
C ARG A 438 15.24 33.57 6.38
N ARG A 439 15.68 32.67 7.26
CA ARG A 439 15.35 32.70 8.69
C ARG A 439 15.83 33.99 9.34
N LEU A 440 17.08 34.41 9.08
CA LEU A 440 17.66 35.63 9.62
C LEU A 440 16.94 36.89 9.10
N MET A 441 16.53 36.91 7.82
CA MET A 441 15.73 38.00 7.27
C MET A 441 14.33 38.11 7.92
N GLU A 442 13.68 36.97 8.18
CA GLU A 442 12.38 36.94 8.88
C GLU A 442 12.51 37.46 10.31
N LEU A 443 13.58 37.06 11.04
CA LEU A 443 13.89 37.59 12.38
C LEU A 443 14.16 39.09 12.35
N SER A 444 14.95 39.57 11.39
CA SER A 444 15.24 41.00 11.24
C SER A 444 13.96 41.81 11.03
N LYS A 445 13.05 41.32 10.19
CA LYS A 445 11.76 41.97 9.95
C LYS A 445 10.89 42.01 11.20
N ASP A 446 10.80 40.90 11.94
CA ASP A 446 10.01 40.82 13.18
C ASP A 446 10.54 41.72 14.29
N LEU A 447 11.80 42.13 14.19
CA LEU A 447 12.50 42.99 15.13
C LEU A 447 12.71 44.41 14.60
N ASN A 448 11.89 44.81 13.62
CA ASN A 448 11.85 46.15 13.02
C ASN A 448 13.16 46.61 12.37
N HIS A 449 13.95 45.67 11.83
CA HIS A 449 15.22 45.95 11.16
C HIS A 449 16.26 46.68 12.03
N ARG A 450 16.18 46.51 13.35
CA ARG A 450 17.22 46.97 14.26
C ARG A 450 18.53 46.21 14.03
N PRO A 451 19.69 46.80 14.34
CA PRO A 451 20.98 46.13 14.19
C PRO A 451 20.99 44.80 14.97
N LEU A 452 21.37 43.71 14.29
CA LEU A 452 21.34 42.35 14.84
C LEU A 452 22.73 41.77 14.94
N VAL A 453 23.10 41.34 16.14
CA VAL A 453 24.30 40.56 16.41
C VAL A 453 23.88 39.13 16.71
N VAL A 454 24.26 38.19 15.84
CA VAL A 454 23.93 36.77 15.96
C VAL A 454 25.20 36.01 16.34
N ILE A 455 25.26 35.53 17.58
CA ILE A 455 26.34 34.68 18.07
C ILE A 455 25.88 33.22 17.94
N LYS A 456 26.46 32.50 16.98
CA LYS A 456 26.23 31.07 16.79
C LYS A 456 27.23 30.29 17.63
N PHE A 457 26.76 29.49 18.57
CA PHE A 457 27.59 28.72 19.49
C PHE A 457 27.40 27.22 19.26
N ASN A 458 28.47 26.52 18.88
CA ASN A 458 28.44 25.07 18.70
C ASN A 458 28.92 24.34 19.99
N PRO A 459 28.04 23.62 20.70
CA PRO A 459 28.42 22.85 21.88
C PRO A 459 29.10 21.51 21.55
N ASP A 460 29.13 21.11 20.27
CA ASP A 460 29.54 19.78 19.83
C ASP A 460 30.98 19.70 19.33
N LYS A 461 31.31 18.63 18.61
CA LYS A 461 32.59 18.47 17.93
C LYS A 461 32.69 19.45 16.77
N TYR A 462 33.91 19.84 16.43
CA TYR A 462 34.23 20.68 15.28
C TYR A 462 35.65 20.40 14.80
N LYS A 463 36.04 20.90 13.63
CA LYS A 463 37.42 20.82 13.14
C LYS A 463 38.10 22.19 13.16
N LYS A 464 39.34 22.22 13.63
CA LYS A 464 40.18 23.43 13.64
C LYS A 464 41.59 23.05 13.22
N ASP A 465 42.18 23.80 12.29
CA ASP A 465 43.52 23.54 11.76
C ASP A 465 43.68 22.09 11.25
N GLY A 466 42.64 21.54 10.61
CA GLY A 466 42.59 20.15 10.15
C GLY A 466 42.47 19.08 11.26
N LYS A 467 42.48 19.48 12.54
CA LYS A 467 42.34 18.58 13.69
C LYS A 467 40.90 18.50 14.16
N ASN A 468 40.43 17.28 14.45
CA ASN A 468 39.10 17.06 15.00
C ASN A 468 39.10 17.31 16.51
N ILE A 469 38.32 18.30 16.96
CA ILE A 469 38.11 18.62 18.36
C ILE A 469 36.83 17.92 18.81
N PRO A 470 36.91 16.93 19.72
CA PRO A 470 35.75 16.14 20.13
C PRO A 470 34.75 16.97 20.95
N SER A 471 33.49 16.53 20.98
CA SER A 471 32.44 17.17 21.78
C SER A 471 32.76 17.14 23.28
N CYS A 472 32.42 18.22 23.98
CA CYS A 472 32.46 18.29 25.44
C CYS A 472 31.42 17.38 26.12
N TRP A 473 30.45 16.89 25.34
CA TRP A 473 29.31 16.11 25.83
C TRP A 473 29.47 14.61 25.48
N GLU A 474 28.95 13.76 26.35
CA GLU A 474 28.76 12.32 26.13
C GLU A 474 27.40 11.88 26.66
N ILE A 475 27.00 10.67 26.31
CA ILE A 475 25.86 10.00 26.93
C ILE A 475 26.42 9.14 28.04
N ASP A 476 26.00 9.39 29.27
CA ASP A 476 26.29 8.52 30.40
C ASP A 476 25.62 7.17 30.15
N LYS A 477 26.40 6.09 30.16
CA LYS A 477 25.93 4.74 29.86
C LYS A 477 24.97 4.20 30.92
N THR A 478 25.06 4.70 32.15
CA THR A 478 24.23 4.23 33.27
C THR A 478 22.90 4.98 33.31
N THR A 479 22.93 6.31 33.17
CA THR A 479 21.71 7.14 33.28
C THR A 479 21.06 7.42 31.92
N SER A 480 21.74 7.13 30.81
CA SER A 480 21.36 7.51 29.45
C SER A 480 21.18 9.03 29.24
N LEU A 481 21.70 9.85 30.15
CA LEU A 481 21.62 11.31 30.10
C LEU A 481 22.82 11.90 29.37
N SER A 482 22.59 13.01 28.66
CA SER A 482 23.67 13.81 28.08
C SER A 482 24.36 14.59 29.19
N VAL A 483 25.64 14.31 29.38
CA VAL A 483 26.48 14.90 30.44
C VAL A 483 27.78 15.44 29.87
N ILE A 484 28.38 16.40 30.57
CA ILE A 484 29.70 16.91 30.22
C ILE A 484 30.77 15.87 30.60
N ARG A 485 31.61 15.48 29.64
CA ARG A 485 32.71 14.53 29.85
C ARG A 485 33.62 15.06 30.94
N LYS A 486 33.96 14.21 31.92
CA LYS A 486 34.85 14.61 33.03
C LYS A 486 36.17 15.20 32.52
N SER A 487 36.75 14.61 31.49
CA SER A 487 38.00 15.06 30.84
C SER A 487 37.87 16.35 30.02
N LYS A 488 36.65 16.81 29.72
CA LYS A 488 36.38 18.01 28.91
C LYS A 488 35.72 19.15 29.67
N ARG A 489 35.58 19.05 31.00
CA ARG A 489 35.00 20.12 31.83
C ARG A 489 35.77 21.45 31.69
N ILE A 490 37.10 21.39 31.65
CA ILE A 490 37.95 22.57 31.45
C ILE A 490 37.70 23.18 30.06
N GLU A 491 37.65 22.35 29.02
CA GLU A 491 37.36 22.81 27.66
C GLU A 491 35.95 23.42 27.56
N TRP A 492 34.95 22.82 28.19
CA TRP A 492 33.59 23.35 28.23
C TRP A 492 33.54 24.72 28.91
N GLY A 493 34.20 24.86 30.06
CA GLY A 493 34.33 26.16 30.74
C GLY A 493 35.03 27.21 29.87
N PHE A 494 36.08 26.82 29.14
CA PHE A 494 36.72 27.68 28.15
C PHE A 494 35.74 28.13 27.06
N ARG A 495 34.94 27.22 26.49
CA ARG A 495 33.95 27.57 25.46
C ARG A 495 32.91 28.57 25.96
N LEU A 496 32.35 28.34 27.14
CA LEU A 496 31.40 29.25 27.78
C LEU A 496 32.02 30.62 28.08
N ASN A 497 33.31 30.65 28.46
CA ASN A 497 34.02 31.90 28.70
C ASN A 497 34.28 32.69 27.41
N GLU A 498 34.59 32.03 26.29
CA GLU A 498 34.70 32.73 24.99
C GLU A 498 33.34 33.28 24.53
N LEU A 499 32.25 32.54 24.75
CA LEU A 499 30.89 33.06 24.54
C LEU A 499 30.61 34.29 25.41
N LYS A 500 30.97 34.22 26.70
CA LYS A 500 30.85 35.35 27.64
C LYS A 500 31.59 36.58 27.13
N LYS A 501 32.86 36.43 26.72
CA LYS A 501 33.68 37.53 26.18
C LYS A 501 33.05 38.19 24.96
N GLU A 502 32.48 37.40 24.05
CA GLU A 502 31.82 37.96 22.86
C GLU A 502 30.54 38.71 23.25
N ILE A 503 29.75 38.19 24.19
CA ILE A 503 28.58 38.91 24.73
C ILE A 503 29.01 40.23 25.39
N ASP A 504 30.00 40.21 26.29
CA ASP A 504 30.51 41.40 26.99
C ASP A 504 30.99 42.47 25.98
N LYS A 505 31.66 42.04 24.91
CA LYS A 505 32.09 42.92 23.81
C LYS A 505 30.90 43.58 23.13
N TRP A 506 29.84 42.85 22.79
CA TRP A 506 28.66 43.43 22.13
C TRP A 506 27.72 44.15 23.08
N LEU A 507 27.79 43.93 24.39
CA LEU A 507 27.12 44.80 25.35
C LEU A 507 27.78 46.18 25.43
N SER A 508 29.11 46.24 25.25
CA SER A 508 29.90 47.48 25.32
C SER A 508 30.14 48.16 23.98
N THR A 509 29.83 47.51 22.86
CA THR A 509 30.04 48.05 21.51
C THR A 509 28.77 47.95 20.68
N LYS A 510 28.62 48.87 19.72
CA LYS A 510 27.53 48.86 18.75
C LYS A 510 28.03 48.34 17.41
N THR A 511 27.22 47.52 16.74
CA THR A 511 27.52 47.12 15.36
C THR A 511 27.15 48.21 14.34
N ASP A 512 28.02 48.41 13.35
CA ASP A 512 27.75 49.26 12.18
C ASP A 512 27.00 48.51 11.07
N LYS A 513 26.91 47.17 11.17
CA LYS A 513 26.19 46.33 10.22
C LYS A 513 24.76 46.12 10.68
N MET A 514 23.84 46.05 9.72
CA MET A 514 22.46 45.61 9.99
C MET A 514 22.41 44.17 10.54
N LEU A 515 23.36 43.33 10.14
CA LEU A 515 23.49 41.95 10.59
C LEU A 515 24.97 41.60 10.73
N GLU A 516 25.37 41.24 11.95
CA GLU A 516 26.68 40.70 12.29
C GLU A 516 26.51 39.23 12.72
N ILE A 517 27.32 38.32 12.18
CA ILE A 517 27.26 36.89 12.52
C ILE A 517 28.62 36.45 13.04
N ILE A 518 28.66 36.02 14.29
CA ILE A 518 29.86 35.44 14.92
C ILE A 518 29.66 33.93 15.08
N LYS A 519 30.63 33.14 14.64
CA LYS A 519 30.61 31.68 14.79
C LYS A 519 31.66 31.26 15.82
N LEU A 520 31.23 30.59 16.89
CA LEU A 520 32.09 30.07 17.94
C LEU A 520 32.14 28.54 17.89
N PHE A 521 33.36 27.99 17.80
CA PHE A 521 33.64 26.54 17.80
C PHE A 521 33.05 25.78 16.60
N TYR A 522 33.17 26.34 15.41
CA TYR A 522 32.73 25.72 14.16
C TYR A 522 33.90 25.08 13.40
N THR A 523 33.56 24.10 12.55
CA THR A 523 34.49 23.55 11.57
C THR A 523 34.95 24.63 10.60
N GLU A 524 36.27 24.86 10.54
CA GLU A 524 36.89 25.73 9.55
C GLU A 524 36.72 25.13 8.14
N GLU A 525 36.42 25.98 7.16
CA GLU A 525 36.27 25.61 5.74
C GLU A 525 37.61 25.37 5.05
#